data_AF-B3JH89-F1
#
_entry.id   AF-B3JH89-F1
#
_cell.length_a   1.000
_cell.length_b   1.000
_cell.length_c   1.000
_cell.angle_alpha   90.00
_cell.angle_beta   90.00
_cell.angle_gamma   90.00
#
_symmetry.space_group_name_H-M   'P 1'
#
loop_
_entity.id
_entity.type
_entity.pdbx_description
1 polymer ?
#
loop_
_entity_poly.entity_id
_entity_poly.type
_entity_poly.pdbx_seq_one_letter_code
_entity_poly.pdbx_strand_id
1 'polypeptide(L)'
;MELEELKNQWNLLSEQLKKNEIINHEAIKRMIEKRTLSARDRLIGTNVIAVFVLTGMLLLFPLAATRVIIRQELLWMFYIVFPLLILYSLWNIHVLYKFNLATRTLLELHRWVLSYKRRLRIEIWCTPFLTLGLFISVFLIHHHYRNLLMVVFDILMLSVGMMAGYICYRYVDKRSVDEIEQGMKDLQDLE
;
A
#
# COMPACT_ATOMS: atom_id res chain seq x y z
N MET A 1 25.88 -34.35 -49.77
CA MET A 1 24.43 -34.49 -49.52
C MET A 1 24.14 -34.59 -48.02
N GLU A 2 24.65 -35.58 -47.29
CA GLU A 2 24.36 -35.70 -45.83
C GLU A 2 24.89 -34.53 -44.97
N LEU A 3 26.05 -33.98 -45.33
CA LEU A 3 26.69 -32.91 -44.55
C LEU A 3 25.98 -31.55 -44.69
N GLU A 4 25.37 -31.28 -45.84
CA GLU A 4 24.58 -30.07 -46.08
C GLU A 4 23.22 -30.14 -45.39
N GLU A 5 22.58 -31.31 -45.36
CA GLU A 5 21.35 -31.55 -44.62
C GLU A 5 21.57 -31.40 -43.10
N LEU A 6 22.66 -31.96 -42.56
CA LEU A 6 23.05 -31.78 -41.15
C LEU A 6 23.31 -30.31 -40.80
N LYS A 7 23.98 -29.57 -41.69
CA LYS A 7 24.24 -28.14 -41.49
C LYS A 7 22.95 -27.31 -41.51
N ASN A 8 22.01 -27.65 -42.39
CA ASN A 8 20.70 -27.02 -42.45
C ASN A 8 19.85 -27.33 -41.21
N GLN A 9 19.85 -28.59 -40.74
CA GLN A 9 19.17 -28.96 -39.50
C GLN A 9 19.75 -28.25 -38.28
N TRP A 10 21.08 -28.15 -38.18
CA TRP A 10 21.75 -27.41 -37.11
C TRP A 10 21.39 -25.93 -37.10
N ASN A 11 21.39 -25.29 -38.28
CA ASN A 11 21.00 -23.89 -38.42
C ASN A 11 19.53 -23.68 -37.99
N LEU A 12 18.63 -24.55 -38.44
CA LEU A 12 17.21 -24.49 -38.09
C LEU A 12 16.98 -24.69 -36.58
N LEU A 13 17.68 -25.64 -35.96
CA LEU A 13 17.67 -25.85 -34.50
C LEU A 13 18.20 -24.62 -33.75
N SER A 14 19.29 -24.02 -34.23
CA SER A 14 19.88 -22.82 -33.62
C SER A 14 18.93 -21.62 -33.70
N GLU A 15 18.19 -21.48 -34.79
CA GLU A 15 17.23 -20.41 -35.02
C GLU A 15 15.97 -20.59 -34.17
N GLN A 16 15.48 -21.82 -34.05
CA GLN A 16 14.41 -22.16 -33.13
C GLN A 16 14.80 -21.96 -31.67
N LEU A 17 16.03 -22.30 -31.28
CA LEU A 17 16.55 -22.05 -29.94
C LEU A 17 16.59 -20.55 -29.64
N LYS A 18 17.16 -19.73 -30.52
CA LYS A 18 17.18 -18.27 -30.37
C LYS A 18 15.77 -17.69 -30.27
N LYS A 19 14.84 -18.15 -31.11
CA LYS A 19 13.46 -17.69 -31.10
C LYS A 19 12.75 -18.08 -29.80
N ASN A 20 12.94 -19.31 -29.33
CA ASN A 20 12.40 -19.77 -28.06
C ASN A 20 13.00 -19.03 -26.86
N GLU A 21 14.29 -18.72 -26.90
CA GLU A 21 14.98 -17.94 -25.88
C GLU A 21 14.39 -16.53 -25.80
N ILE A 22 14.22 -15.83 -26.94
CA ILE A 22 13.58 -14.50 -26.99
C ILE A 22 12.14 -14.55 -26.48
N ILE A 23 11.34 -15.54 -26.91
CA ILE A 23 9.95 -15.69 -26.46
C ILE A 23 9.89 -15.97 -24.96
N ASN A 24 10.76 -16.84 -24.44
CA ASN A 24 10.82 -17.15 -23.02
C ASN A 24 11.23 -15.92 -22.20
N HIS A 25 12.20 -15.15 -22.71
CA HIS A 25 12.65 -13.91 -22.09
C HIS A 25 11.54 -12.85 -22.02
N GLU A 26 10.80 -12.64 -23.13
CA GLU A 26 9.62 -11.78 -23.13
C GLU A 26 8.51 -12.28 -22.19
N ALA A 27 8.28 -13.59 -22.14
CA ALA A 27 7.27 -14.19 -21.26
C ALA A 27 7.61 -13.98 -19.78
N ILE A 28 8.88 -14.18 -19.41
CA ILE A 28 9.38 -13.93 -18.05
C ILE A 28 9.25 -12.45 -17.70
N LYS A 29 9.66 -11.54 -18.60
CA LYS A 29 9.52 -10.09 -18.42
C LYS A 29 8.07 -9.67 -18.16
N ARG A 30 7.13 -10.15 -18.99
CA ARG A 30 5.68 -9.87 -18.82
C ARG A 30 5.13 -10.42 -17.51
N MET A 31 5.60 -11.59 -17.08
CA MET A 31 5.18 -12.20 -15.82
C MET A 31 5.63 -11.36 -14.61
N ILE A 32 6.86 -10.86 -14.64
CA ILE A 32 7.43 -9.99 -13.60
C ILE A 32 6.71 -8.64 -13.58
N GLU A 33 6.48 -8.02 -14.74
CA GLU A 33 5.71 -6.77 -14.84
C GLU A 33 4.30 -6.94 -14.27
N LYS A 34 3.60 -8.03 -14.64
CA LYS A 34 2.25 -8.32 -14.13
C LYS A 34 2.23 -8.52 -12.62
N ARG A 35 3.21 -9.23 -12.05
CA ARG A 35 3.33 -9.41 -10.59
C ARG A 35 3.54 -8.07 -9.89
N THR A 36 4.40 -7.22 -10.45
CA THR A 36 4.74 -5.90 -9.89
C THR A 36 3.54 -4.95 -9.96
N LEU A 37 2.82 -4.92 -11.09
CA LEU A 37 1.58 -4.15 -11.24
C LEU A 37 0.46 -4.66 -10.31
N SER A 38 0.31 -5.97 -10.17
CA SER A 38 -0.67 -6.55 -9.25
C SER A 38 -0.37 -6.17 -7.79
N ALA A 39 0.90 -6.15 -7.38
CA ALA A 39 1.29 -5.73 -6.03
C ALA A 39 0.99 -4.24 -5.78
N ARG A 40 1.21 -3.38 -6.79
CA ARG A 40 0.84 -1.96 -6.78
C ARG A 40 -0.68 -1.77 -6.69
N ASP A 41 -1.44 -2.50 -7.49
CA ASP A 41 -2.90 -2.37 -7.52
C ASP A 41 -3.52 -2.83 -6.19
N ARG A 42 -2.90 -3.80 -5.49
CA ARG A 42 -3.28 -4.17 -4.11
C ARG A 42 -3.07 -3.03 -3.10
N LEU A 43 -1.97 -2.28 -3.22
CA LEU A 43 -1.70 -1.10 -2.40
C LEU A 43 -2.70 0.03 -2.69
N ILE A 44 -3.01 0.26 -3.97
CA ILE A 44 -4.01 1.26 -4.38
C ILE A 44 -5.39 0.85 -3.84
N GLY A 45 -5.80 -0.41 -4.02
CA GLY A 45 -7.08 -0.92 -3.54
C GLY A 45 -7.25 -0.75 -2.03
N THR A 46 -6.20 -1.01 -1.25
CA THR A 46 -6.22 -0.81 0.20
C THR A 46 -6.41 0.65 0.58
N ASN A 47 -5.70 1.57 -0.10
CA ASN A 47 -5.88 3.01 0.12
C ASN A 47 -7.28 3.49 -0.32
N VAL A 48 -7.83 2.98 -1.43
CA VAL A 48 -9.19 3.32 -1.89
C VAL A 48 -10.24 2.86 -0.88
N ILE A 49 -10.11 1.64 -0.35
CA ILE A 49 -10.98 1.14 0.73
C ILE A 49 -10.85 2.04 1.96
N ALA A 50 -9.64 2.43 2.34
CA ALA A 50 -9.42 3.35 3.45
C ALA A 50 -10.11 4.70 3.24
N VAL A 51 -9.97 5.32 2.05
CA VAL A 51 -10.68 6.56 1.70
C VAL A 51 -12.20 6.38 1.81
N PHE A 52 -12.74 5.27 1.31
CA PHE A 52 -14.17 4.99 1.36
C PHE A 52 -14.68 4.86 2.80
N VAL A 53 -13.96 4.11 3.65
CA VAL A 53 -14.28 3.95 5.08
C VAL A 53 -14.17 5.28 5.82
N LEU A 54 -13.10 6.06 5.61
CA LEU A 54 -12.89 7.36 6.24
C LEU A 54 -13.97 8.37 5.84
N THR A 55 -14.35 8.39 4.56
CA THR A 55 -15.40 9.27 4.04
C THR A 55 -16.77 8.86 4.59
N GLY A 56 -17.06 7.56 4.66
CA GLY A 56 -18.27 7.04 5.27
C GLY A 56 -18.38 7.42 6.75
N MET A 57 -17.29 7.28 7.51
CA MET A 57 -17.25 7.73 8.91
C MET A 57 -17.42 9.25 9.03
N LEU A 58 -16.84 10.04 8.12
CA LEU A 58 -16.99 11.50 8.11
C LEU A 58 -18.47 11.93 7.98
N LEU A 59 -19.27 11.19 7.22
CA LEU A 59 -20.70 11.48 7.01
C LEU A 59 -21.59 10.93 8.13
N LEU A 60 -21.28 9.74 8.65
CA LEU A 60 -22.11 9.08 9.68
C LEU A 60 -21.95 9.72 11.07
N PHE A 61 -20.75 10.21 11.39
CA PHE A 61 -20.46 10.83 12.70
C PHE A 61 -21.32 12.06 13.02
N PRO A 62 -21.51 13.06 12.12
CA PRO A 62 -22.40 14.18 12.37
C PRO A 62 -23.88 13.77 12.46
N LEU A 63 -24.30 12.74 11.73
CA LEU A 63 -25.64 12.15 11.85
C LEU A 63 -25.86 11.59 13.26
N ALA A 64 -24.88 10.89 13.83
CA ALA A 64 -24.93 10.41 15.20
C ALA A 64 -24.87 11.55 16.23
N ALA A 65 -24.12 12.62 15.95
CA ALA A 65 -24.02 13.81 16.80
C ALA A 65 -25.35 14.58 16.95
N THR A 66 -26.29 14.44 16.00
CA THR A 66 -27.65 15.01 16.17
C THR A 66 -28.49 14.28 17.22
N ARG A 67 -28.11 13.03 17.57
CA ARG A 67 -28.85 12.17 18.52
C ARG A 67 -28.21 12.11 19.91
N VAL A 68 -26.94 12.47 20.04
CA VAL A 68 -26.16 12.38 21.28
C VAL A 68 -25.46 13.72 21.54
N ILE A 69 -25.49 14.22 22.78
CA ILE A 69 -24.81 15.47 23.16
C ILE A 69 -23.30 15.23 23.09
N ILE A 70 -22.68 15.59 21.97
CA ILE A 70 -21.23 15.52 21.75
C ILE A 70 -20.61 16.90 21.98
N ARG A 71 -19.47 16.96 22.68
CA ARG A 71 -18.72 18.22 22.88
C ARG A 71 -18.22 18.78 21.55
N GLN A 72 -18.37 20.09 21.37
CA GLN A 72 -17.95 20.83 20.19
C GLN A 72 -16.46 20.63 19.84
N GLU A 73 -15.58 20.54 20.84
CA GLU A 73 -14.14 20.28 20.65
C GLU A 73 -13.84 18.96 19.95
N LEU A 74 -14.62 17.91 20.23
CA LEU A 74 -14.44 16.59 19.63
C LEU A 74 -14.85 16.60 18.14
N LEU A 75 -15.92 17.34 17.83
CA LEU A 75 -16.39 17.53 16.46
C LEU A 75 -15.33 18.26 15.62
N TRP A 76 -14.75 19.34 16.13
CA TRP A 76 -13.68 20.08 15.41
C TRP A 76 -12.46 19.22 15.16
N MET A 77 -11.98 18.46 16.16
CA MET A 77 -10.87 17.52 15.95
C MET A 77 -11.21 16.49 14.88
N PHE A 78 -12.43 15.94 14.89
CA PHE A 78 -12.86 14.96 13.90
C PHE A 78 -12.90 15.55 12.48
N TYR A 79 -13.46 16.76 12.32
CA TYR A 79 -13.54 17.47 11.05
C TYR A 79 -12.19 17.96 10.51
N ILE A 80 -11.16 18.08 11.33
CA ILE A 80 -9.81 18.43 10.87
C ILE A 80 -9.01 17.18 10.53
N VAL A 81 -9.04 16.18 11.42
CA VAL A 81 -8.18 14.99 11.31
C VAL A 81 -8.63 14.08 10.17
N PHE A 82 -9.93 13.82 10.02
CA PHE A 82 -10.42 12.88 8.99
C PHE A 82 -10.18 13.39 7.56
N PRO A 83 -10.47 14.66 7.22
CA PRO A 83 -10.13 15.19 5.91
C PRO A 83 -8.63 15.22 5.63
N LEU A 84 -7.80 15.46 6.64
CA LEU A 84 -6.34 15.42 6.50
C LEU A 84 -5.86 13.98 6.18
N LEU A 85 -6.42 12.97 6.83
CA LEU A 85 -6.16 11.55 6.51
C LEU A 85 -6.64 11.17 5.11
N ILE A 86 -7.80 11.67 4.66
CA ILE A 86 -8.31 11.46 3.30
C ILE A 86 -7.36 12.08 2.27
N LEU A 87 -6.96 13.34 2.46
CA LEU A 87 -5.99 14.02 1.59
C LEU A 87 -4.66 13.27 1.51
N TYR A 88 -4.18 12.76 2.65
CA TYR A 88 -2.97 11.96 2.72
C TYR A 88 -3.10 10.64 1.91
N SER A 89 -4.22 9.93 2.07
CA SER A 89 -4.47 8.68 1.33
C SER A 89 -4.61 8.93 -0.18
N LEU A 90 -5.29 10.01 -0.59
CA LEU A 90 -5.36 10.43 -2.00
C LEU A 90 -3.97 10.76 -2.57
N TRP A 91 -3.13 11.45 -1.78
CA TRP A 91 -1.75 11.73 -2.19
C TRP A 91 -0.93 10.44 -2.33
N ASN A 92 -1.11 9.46 -1.45
CA ASN A 92 -0.48 8.15 -1.59
C ASN A 92 -0.92 7.47 -2.89
N ILE A 93 -2.22 7.44 -3.19
CA ILE A 93 -2.74 6.92 -4.46
C ILE A 93 -2.10 7.62 -5.66
N HIS A 94 -1.99 8.96 -5.62
CA HIS A 94 -1.34 9.72 -6.70
C HIS A 94 0.13 9.33 -6.90
N VAL A 95 0.88 9.17 -5.80
CA VAL A 95 2.29 8.72 -5.83
C VAL A 95 2.40 7.29 -6.39
N LEU A 96 1.47 6.40 -6.03
CA LEU A 96 1.39 5.03 -6.55
C LEU A 96 1.02 4.99 -8.04
N TYR A 97 0.13 5.85 -8.53
CA TYR A 97 -0.17 5.95 -9.97
C TYR A 97 1.01 6.47 -10.79
N LYS A 98 1.86 7.32 -10.20
CA LYS A 98 3.09 7.80 -10.84
C LYS A 98 4.12 6.68 -11.06
N PHE A 99 3.98 5.55 -10.37
CA PHE A 99 4.78 4.35 -10.58
C PHE A 99 4.26 3.55 -11.79
N ASN A 100 4.81 3.85 -12.97
CA ASN A 100 4.54 3.11 -14.20
C ASN A 100 5.83 2.48 -14.73
N LEU A 101 5.87 1.15 -14.77
CA LEU A 101 7.01 0.35 -15.26
C LEU A 101 7.25 0.55 -16.76
N ALA A 102 6.21 0.87 -17.53
CA ALA A 102 6.31 0.97 -18.99
C ALA A 102 7.03 2.24 -19.48
N THR A 103 7.14 3.27 -18.66
CA THR A 103 7.64 4.60 -19.08
C THR A 103 8.89 5.06 -18.33
N ARG A 104 9.33 4.33 -17.30
CA ARG A 104 10.42 4.74 -16.39
C ARG A 104 11.60 3.77 -16.52
N THR A 105 12.82 4.28 -16.45
CA THR A 105 14.04 3.45 -16.43
C THR A 105 14.15 2.68 -15.11
N LEU A 106 14.80 1.50 -15.15
CA LEU A 106 14.96 0.58 -14.01
C LEU A 106 15.58 1.29 -12.78
N LEU A 107 16.51 2.21 -13.00
CA LEU A 107 17.18 3.00 -11.97
C LEU A 107 16.28 4.04 -11.29
N GLU A 108 15.31 4.61 -12.02
CA GLU A 108 14.30 5.49 -11.43
C GLU A 108 13.26 4.72 -10.62
N LEU A 109 12.92 3.52 -11.06
CA LEU A 109 12.04 2.61 -10.34
C LEU A 109 12.63 2.22 -8.99
N HIS A 110 13.92 1.89 -8.94
CA HIS A 110 14.64 1.56 -7.72
C HIS A 110 14.65 2.74 -6.72
N ARG A 111 14.92 3.96 -7.22
CA ARG A 111 14.85 5.19 -6.39
C ARG A 111 13.45 5.44 -5.83
N TRP A 112 12.40 5.16 -6.62
CA TRP A 112 11.03 5.29 -6.16
C TRP A 112 10.71 4.30 -5.04
N VAL A 113 11.10 3.03 -5.20
CA VAL A 113 10.87 1.99 -4.18
C VAL A 113 11.61 2.30 -2.88
N LEU A 114 12.86 2.77 -2.94
CA LEU A 114 13.59 3.23 -1.75
C LEU A 114 12.88 4.40 -1.05
N SER A 115 12.40 5.37 -1.82
CA SER A 115 11.67 6.53 -1.29
C SER A 115 10.35 6.11 -0.63
N TYR A 116 9.61 5.20 -1.28
CA TYR A 116 8.36 4.65 -0.76
C TYR A 116 8.58 3.84 0.51
N LYS A 117 9.62 2.99 0.56
CA LYS A 117 10.02 2.22 1.76
C LYS A 117 10.38 3.11 2.94
N ARG A 118 11.07 4.23 2.68
CA ARG A 118 11.36 5.25 3.71
C ARG A 118 10.07 5.89 4.22
N ARG A 119 9.14 6.22 3.31
CA ARG A 119 7.84 6.83 3.67
C ARG A 119 6.98 5.88 4.50
N LEU A 120 6.86 4.63 4.06
CA LEU A 120 6.13 3.57 4.77
C LEU A 120 6.69 3.37 6.19
N ARG A 121 8.02 3.44 6.35
CA ARG A 121 8.66 3.36 7.67
C ARG A 121 8.28 4.54 8.56
N ILE A 122 8.32 5.76 8.02
CA ILE A 122 7.90 6.97 8.76
C ILE A 122 6.43 6.85 9.18
N GLU A 123 5.58 6.33 8.30
CA GLU A 123 4.16 6.12 8.57
C GLU A 123 3.94 5.18 9.76
N ILE A 124 4.54 3.98 9.77
CA ILE A 124 4.45 3.05 10.93
C ILE A 124 4.84 3.68 12.25
N TRP A 125 5.88 4.52 12.24
CA TRP A 125 6.34 5.17 13.46
C TRP A 125 5.39 6.30 13.86
N CYS A 126 4.87 7.06 12.89
CA CYS A 126 4.01 8.21 13.14
C CYS A 126 2.57 7.82 13.54
N THR A 127 1.98 6.81 12.89
CA THR A 127 0.59 6.36 13.13
C THR A 127 0.29 6.00 14.59
N PRO A 128 1.12 5.24 15.35
CA PRO A 128 0.87 4.95 16.76
C PRO A 128 0.97 6.21 17.63
N PHE A 129 1.88 7.15 17.35
CA PHE A 129 1.96 8.40 18.11
C PHE A 129 0.74 9.29 17.84
N LEU A 130 0.29 9.37 16.58
CA LEU A 130 -0.87 10.16 16.21
C LEU A 130 -2.16 9.57 16.82
N THR A 131 -2.32 8.25 16.79
CA THR A 131 -3.48 7.55 17.40
C THR A 131 -3.47 7.65 18.93
N LEU A 132 -2.31 7.48 19.58
CA LEU A 132 -2.19 7.70 21.03
C LEU A 132 -2.46 9.14 21.42
N GLY A 133 -1.95 10.12 20.67
CA GLY A 133 -2.18 11.54 20.93
C GLY A 133 -3.65 11.92 20.83
N LEU A 134 -4.34 11.43 19.80
CA LEU A 134 -5.79 11.60 19.66
C LEU A 134 -6.55 10.91 20.79
N PHE A 135 -6.16 9.69 21.16
CA PHE A 135 -6.79 8.96 22.25
C PHE A 135 -6.66 9.70 23.60
N ILE A 136 -5.46 10.17 23.94
CA ILE A 136 -5.19 10.92 25.17
C ILE A 136 -5.99 12.24 25.18
N SER A 137 -6.05 12.95 24.05
CA SER A 137 -6.87 14.16 23.91
C SER A 137 -8.34 13.89 24.20
N VAL A 138 -8.92 12.86 23.57
CA VAL A 138 -10.31 12.45 23.80
C VAL A 138 -10.53 11.99 25.24
N PHE A 139 -9.58 11.26 25.82
CA PHE A 139 -9.61 10.76 27.19
C PHE A 139 -9.67 11.90 28.21
N LEU A 140 -8.81 12.92 28.07
CA LEU A 140 -8.80 14.09 28.96
C LEU A 140 -10.10 14.91 28.85
N ILE A 141 -10.65 15.05 27.65
CA ILE A 141 -11.89 15.81 27.40
C ILE A 141 -13.12 15.12 28.01
N HIS A 142 -13.13 13.79 28.11
CA HIS A 142 -14.27 12.99 28.58
C HIS A 142 -14.06 12.32 29.95
N HIS A 143 -12.90 12.49 30.61
CA HIS A 143 -12.58 11.82 31.88
C HIS A 143 -13.67 12.01 32.94
N HIS A 144 -14.34 13.17 32.97
CA HIS A 144 -15.32 13.50 34.01
C HIS A 144 -16.64 12.72 33.92
N TYR A 145 -16.99 12.13 32.77
CA TYR A 145 -18.30 11.49 32.53
C TYR A 145 -18.23 9.97 32.31
N ARG A 146 -17.05 9.35 32.41
CA ARG A 146 -16.87 7.95 32.01
C ARG A 146 -16.94 6.99 33.18
N ASN A 147 -17.73 5.94 32.98
CA ASN A 147 -17.71 4.74 33.81
C ASN A 147 -16.47 3.88 33.49
N LEU A 148 -15.95 3.13 34.47
CA LEU A 148 -14.77 2.27 34.35
C LEU A 148 -14.88 1.30 33.15
N LEU A 149 -16.08 0.75 32.92
CA LEU A 149 -16.35 -0.15 31.78
C LEU A 149 -16.15 0.53 30.42
N MET A 150 -16.53 1.80 30.29
CA MET A 150 -16.32 2.54 29.04
C MET A 150 -14.85 2.83 28.79
N VAL A 151 -14.04 3.00 29.85
CA VAL A 151 -12.58 3.17 29.72
C VAL A 151 -11.92 1.87 29.27
N VAL A 152 -12.31 0.73 29.86
CA VAL A 152 -11.81 -0.60 29.47
C VAL A 152 -12.16 -0.90 28.00
N PHE A 153 -13.39 -0.60 27.58
CA PHE A 153 -13.82 -0.79 26.20
C PHE A 153 -12.98 0.02 25.20
N ASP A 154 -12.65 1.27 25.54
CA ASP A 154 -11.83 2.14 24.70
C ASP A 154 -10.39 1.67 24.55
N ILE A 155 -9.78 1.21 25.66
CA ILE A 155 -8.43 0.63 25.63
C ILE A 155 -8.42 -0.63 24.76
N LEU A 156 -9.47 -1.45 24.87
CA LEU A 156 -9.63 -2.65 24.05
C LEU A 156 -9.79 -2.29 22.56
N MET A 157 -10.62 -1.31 22.22
CA MET A 157 -10.77 -0.82 20.85
C MET A 157 -9.47 -0.24 20.28
N LEU A 158 -8.71 0.52 21.08
CA LEU A 158 -7.40 1.03 20.68
C LEU A 158 -6.43 -0.12 20.39
N SER A 159 -6.39 -1.14 21.26
CA SER A 159 -5.52 -2.31 21.06
C SER A 159 -5.85 -3.09 19.79
N VAL A 160 -7.14 -3.29 19.50
CA VAL A 160 -7.62 -3.94 18.28
C VAL A 160 -7.28 -3.10 17.05
N GLY A 161 -7.46 -1.78 17.12
CA GLY A 161 -7.10 -0.85 16.04
C GLY A 161 -5.61 -0.85 15.72
N MET A 162 -4.75 -0.83 16.74
CA MET A 162 -3.29 -0.93 16.57
C MET A 162 -2.90 -2.28 15.97
N MET A 163 -3.53 -3.38 16.43
CA MET A 163 -3.25 -4.73 15.92
C MET A 163 -3.69 -4.88 14.46
N ALA A 164 -4.88 -4.39 14.10
CA ALA A 164 -5.37 -4.39 12.73
C ALA A 164 -4.48 -3.53 11.81
N GLY A 165 -4.07 -2.34 12.26
CA GLY A 165 -3.13 -1.49 11.52
C GLY A 165 -1.79 -2.16 11.29
N TYR A 166 -1.25 -2.83 12.32
CA TYR A 166 0.00 -3.59 12.19
C TYR A 166 -0.11 -4.77 11.22
N ILE A 167 -1.24 -5.50 11.23
CA ILE A 167 -1.50 -6.60 10.31
C ILE A 167 -1.57 -6.09 8.87
N CYS A 168 -2.32 -5.00 8.62
CA CYS A 168 -2.39 -4.36 7.29
C CYS A 168 -1.00 -3.98 6.81
N TYR A 169 -0.21 -3.30 7.65
CA TYR A 169 1.16 -2.94 7.31
C TYR A 169 2.03 -4.16 6.95
N ARG A 170 1.99 -5.22 7.77
CA ARG A 170 2.88 -6.37 7.61
C ARG A 170 2.50 -7.23 6.40
N TYR A 171 1.21 -7.49 6.20
CA TYR A 171 0.74 -8.45 5.19
C TYR A 171 0.42 -7.80 3.85
N VAL A 172 0.00 -6.54 3.85
CA VAL A 172 -0.34 -5.81 2.63
C VAL A 172 0.86 -4.99 2.20
N ASP A 173 1.27 -4.01 3.01
CA ASP A 173 2.22 -2.99 2.54
C ASP A 173 3.64 -3.53 2.39
N LYS A 174 4.18 -4.14 3.44
CA LYS A 174 5.54 -4.68 3.42
C LYS A 174 5.69 -5.77 2.35
N ARG A 175 4.74 -6.70 2.29
CA ARG A 175 4.75 -7.78 1.30
C ARG A 175 4.65 -7.25 -0.13
N SER A 176 3.78 -6.28 -0.39
CA SER A 176 3.65 -5.69 -1.72
C SER A 176 4.95 -4.96 -2.13
N VAL A 177 5.61 -4.26 -1.21
CA VAL A 177 6.90 -3.60 -1.48
C VAL A 177 8.01 -4.61 -1.73
N ASP A 178 8.08 -5.69 -0.96
CA ASP A 178 9.08 -6.75 -1.13
C ASP A 178 8.86 -7.50 -2.48
N GLU A 179 7.61 -7.74 -2.88
CA GLU A 179 7.28 -8.32 -4.20
C GLU A 179 7.68 -7.39 -5.36
N ILE A 180 7.53 -6.07 -5.21
CA ILE A 180 8.00 -5.08 -6.18
C ILE A 180 9.54 -5.04 -6.23
N GLU A 181 10.22 -5.09 -5.07
CA GLU A 181 11.69 -5.12 -5.01
C GLU A 181 12.26 -6.36 -5.69
N GLN A 182 11.65 -7.52 -5.46
CA GLN A 182 12.06 -8.77 -6.09
C GLN A 182 11.83 -8.72 -7.61
N GLY A 183 10.67 -8.22 -8.07
CA GLY A 183 10.40 -8.06 -9.49
C GLY A 183 11.39 -7.13 -10.20
N MET A 184 11.84 -6.06 -9.55
CA MET A 184 12.88 -5.20 -10.12
C MET A 184 14.25 -5.88 -10.22
N LYS A 185 14.64 -6.72 -9.25
CA LYS A 185 15.90 -7.46 -9.30
C LYS A 185 15.87 -8.51 -10.40
N ASP A 186 14.77 -9.25 -10.50
CA ASP A 186 14.57 -10.25 -11.54
C ASP A 186 14.63 -9.61 -12.94
N LEU A 187 14.12 -8.38 -13.11
CA LEU A 187 14.25 -7.61 -14.37
C LEU A 187 15.69 -7.16 -14.65
N GLN A 188 16.44 -6.78 -13.61
CA GLN A 188 17.83 -6.36 -13.75
C GLN A 188 18.76 -7.54 -14.11
N ASP A 189 18.46 -8.74 -13.62
CA ASP A 189 19.21 -9.96 -13.96
C ASP A 189 18.92 -10.47 -15.38
N LEU A 190 17.85 -9.96 -16.02
CA LEU A 190 17.45 -10.28 -17.39
C LEU A 190 18.02 -9.28 -18.43
N GLU A 191 18.26 -8.02 -18.05
CA GLU A 191 18.91 -7.00 -18.91
C GLU A 191 20.44 -7.16 -18.97
#